data_AF-A0A920A6U7-F1
#
_entry.id   AF-A0A920A6U7-F1
#
_cell.length_a   1.000
_cell.length_b   1.000
_cell.length_c   1.000
_cell.angle_alpha   90.00
_cell.angle_beta   90.00
_cell.angle_gamma   90.00
#
_symmetry.space_group_name_H-M   'P 1'
#
loop_
_entity.id
_entity.type
_entity.pdbx_description
1 polymer ?
#
loop_
_entity_poly.entity_id
_entity_poly.type
_entity_poly.pdbx_seq_one_letter_code
_entity_poly.pdbx_strand_id
1 'polypeptide(L)' 'MTRINSLRENLNISPLCFFIKAITIALEEFPKFNSSLLKNNELLIRNYVNIGLAVDTSDGLVVPVKKMLTNSE' A
#
# COMPACT_ATOMS: atom_id res chain seq x y z
N MET A 1 -30.28 -16.44 -6.17
CA MET A 1 -29.61 -16.59 -4.86
C MET A 1 -28.30 -17.40 -4.91
N THR A 2 -27.68 -17.68 -6.08
CA THR A 2 -26.59 -18.68 -6.19
C THR A 2 -25.23 -18.13 -6.63
N ARG A 3 -25.15 -16.86 -7.09
CA ARG A 3 -23.93 -16.32 -7.74
C ARG A 3 -22.98 -15.55 -6.81
N ILE A 4 -23.42 -15.20 -5.60
CA ILE A 4 -22.60 -14.45 -4.62
C ILE A 4 -21.67 -15.38 -3.82
N ASN A 5 -22.08 -16.63 -3.57
CA ASN A 5 -21.29 -17.54 -2.73
C ASN A 5 -20.03 -18.07 -3.44
N SER A 6 -20.05 -18.30 -4.75
CA SER A 6 -18.89 -18.82 -5.49
C SER A 6 -17.72 -17.81 -5.60
N LEU A 7 -18.00 -16.51 -5.47
CA LEU A 7 -16.96 -15.47 -5.45
C LEU A 7 -16.24 -15.40 -4.09
N ARG A 8 -16.94 -15.72 -3.00
CA ARG A 8 -16.36 -15.70 -1.64
C ARG A 8 -15.41 -16.86 -1.41
N GLU A 9 -15.67 -18.03 -1.99
CA GLU A 9 -14.81 -19.22 -1.85
C GLU A 9 -13.45 -19.08 -2.55
N ASN A 10 -13.30 -18.16 -3.50
CA ASN A 10 -12.06 -17.96 -4.26
C ASN A 10 -11.24 -16.73 -3.83
N LEU A 11 -11.67 -16.03 -2.77
CA LEU A 11 -10.99 -14.83 -2.27
C LEU A 11 -10.28 -15.14 -0.95
N ASN A 12 -9.02 -15.56 -1.07
CA ASN A 12 -8.10 -15.63 0.07
C ASN A 12 -7.69 -14.20 0.47
N ILE A 13 -8.55 -13.54 1.25
CA ILE A 13 -8.28 -12.19 1.75
C ILE A 13 -7.31 -12.29 2.92
N SER A 14 -6.08 -11.84 2.70
CA SER A 14 -5.08 -11.73 3.78
C SER A 14 -5.39 -10.54 4.69
N PRO A 15 -5.22 -10.66 6.02
CA PRO A 15 -5.25 -9.53 6.95
C PRO A 15 -4.33 -8.37 6.52
N LEU A 16 -3.23 -8.69 5.83
CA LEU A 16 -2.28 -7.73 5.28
C LEU A 16 -2.94 -6.69 4.37
N CYS A 17 -3.97 -7.07 3.60
CA CYS A 17 -4.68 -6.15 2.71
C CYS A 17 -5.36 -5.01 3.50
N PHE A 18 -5.85 -5.29 4.70
CA PHE A 18 -6.46 -4.28 5.57
C PHE A 18 -5.41 -3.32 6.14
N PHE A 19 -4.25 -3.83 6.54
CA PHE A 19 -3.14 -2.99 7.01
C PHE A 19 -2.65 -2.07 5.91
N ILE A 20 -2.46 -2.58 4.68
CA ILE A 20 -2.07 -1.77 3.53
C ILE A 20 -3.07 -0.63 3.31
N LYS A 21 -4.38 -0.93 3.34
CA LYS A 21 -5.42 0.09 3.16
C LYS A 21 -5.44 1.11 4.29
N ALA A 22 -5.32 0.67 5.55
CA ALA A 22 -5.28 1.56 6.71
C ALA A 22 -4.07 2.50 6.67
N ILE A 23 -2.90 2.00 6.29
CA ILE A 23 -1.67 2.79 6.13
C ILE A 23 -1.84 3.80 4.99
N THR A 24 -2.46 3.43 3.86
CA THR A 24 -2.71 4.38 2.76
C THR A 24 -3.57 5.56 3.25
N ILE A 25 -4.66 5.29 3.98
CA ILE A 25 -5.53 6.35 4.53
C ILE A 25 -4.75 7.23 5.52
N ALA A 26 -3.96 6.63 6.41
CA ALA A 26 -3.14 7.39 7.35
C ALA A 26 -2.10 8.27 6.63
N LEU A 27 -1.50 7.79 5.54
CA LEU A 27 -0.54 8.57 4.75
C LEU A 27 -1.21 9.71 3.96
N GLU A 28 -2.48 9.56 3.58
CA GLU A 28 -3.30 10.62 2.98
C GLU A 28 -3.64 11.71 4.01
N GLU A 29 -4.02 11.34 5.24
CA GLU A 29 -4.32 12.28 6.33
C GLU A 29 -3.07 13.02 6.84
N PHE A 30 -1.90 12.37 6.82
CA PHE A 30 -0.65 12.91 7.31
C PHE A 30 0.42 13.03 6.19
N PRO A 31 0.27 13.99 5.26
CA PRO A 31 1.14 14.10 4.07
C PRO A 31 2.61 14.40 4.38
N LYS A 32 2.92 14.91 5.57
CA LYS A 32 4.31 15.11 6.03
C LYS A 32 5.08 13.79 6.14
N PHE A 33 4.41 12.68 6.49
CA PHE A 33 5.06 11.37 6.54
C PHE A 33 5.33 10.82 5.13
N ASN A 34 4.47 11.15 4.15
CA ASN A 34 4.69 10.78 2.76
C ASN A 34 5.57 11.79 2.01
N SER A 35 6.73 12.11 2.60
CA SER A 35 7.66 13.07 2.02
C SER A 35 9.07 12.51 1.90
N SER A 36 9.88 13.15 1.06
CA SER A 36 11.30 12.82 0.91
C SER A 36 12.14 14.06 1.16
N LEU A 37 13.25 13.88 1.86
CA LEU A 37 14.21 14.96 2.09
C LEU A 37 15.08 15.13 0.84
N LEU A 38 15.09 16.32 0.28
CA LEU A 38 15.95 16.71 -0.83
C LEU A 38 17.34 17.12 -0.31
N LYS A 39 18.35 17.09 -1.19
CA LYS A 39 19.75 17.43 -0.86
C LYS A 39 19.95 18.86 -0.35
N ASN A 40 18.99 19.74 -0.62
CA ASN A 40 18.97 21.14 -0.19
C ASN A 40 18.21 21.36 1.14
N ASN A 41 17.96 20.29 1.90
CA ASN A 41 17.15 20.29 3.13
C ASN A 41 15.68 20.70 2.93
N GLU A 42 15.18 20.69 1.69
CA GLU A 42 13.76 20.90 1.42
C GLU A 42 12.98 19.59 1.52
N LEU A 43 11.74 19.68 1.96
CA LEU A 43 10.84 18.53 2.09
C LEU A 43 9.95 18.42 0.85
N LEU A 44 10.10 17.36 0.07
CA LEU A 44 9.22 17.07 -1.06
C LEU A 44 8.04 16.22 -0.61
N ILE A 45 6.84 16.80 -0.54
CA ILE A 45 5.60 16.07 -0.28
C ILE A 45 5.14 15.38 -1.57
N ARG A 46 4.87 14.08 -1.51
CA ARG A 46 4.43 13.27 -2.66
C ARG A 46 2.92 13.03 -2.60
N ASN A 47 2.25 13.21 -3.74
CA ASN A 47 0.80 12.94 -3.89
C ASN A 47 0.54 11.50 -4.39
N TYR A 48 1.44 10.58 -4.10
CA TYR A 48 1.29 9.17 -4.44
C TYR A 48 1.84 8.32 -3.30
N VAL A 49 1.21 7.17 -3.06
CA VAL A 49 1.61 6.25 -2.00
C VAL A 49 2.12 4.96 -2.64
N ASN A 50 3.40 4.66 -2.43
CA ASN A 50 4.00 3.40 -2.84
C ASN A 50 4.30 2.58 -1.59
N ILE A 51 3.69 1.41 -1.47
CA ILE A 51 3.88 0.53 -0.31
C ILE A 51 4.73 -0.66 -0.74
N GLY A 52 5.88 -0.80 -0.10
CA GLY A 52 6.73 -1.98 -0.21
C GLY A 52 6.28 -3.03 0.81
N LEU A 53 6.17 -4.28 0.36
CA LEU A 53 5.92 -5.41 1.25
C LEU A 53 7.18 -6.26 1.32
N ALA A 54 7.75 -6.42 2.51
CA ALA A 54 8.87 -7.34 2.70
C ALA A 54 8.37 -8.79 2.72
N VAL A 55 8.88 -9.61 1.81
CA VAL A 55 8.54 -11.03 1.67
C VAL A 55 9.83 -11.83 1.72
N ASP A 56 9.89 -12.77 2.66
CA ASP A 56 10.98 -13.74 2.73
C ASP A 56 10.73 -14.81 1.67
N THR A 57 11.68 -14.99 0.75
CA THR A 57 11.63 -16.01 -0.30
C THR A 57 12.81 -16.95 -0.15
N SER A 58 12.77 -18.15 -0.76
CA SER A 58 13.89 -19.10 -0.71
C SER A 58 15.22 -18.52 -1.21
N ASP A 59 15.14 -17.53 -2.11
CA ASP A 59 16.30 -16.88 -2.73
C ASP A 59 16.72 -15.61 -1.96
N GLY A 60 16.04 -15.27 -0.85
CA GLY A 60 16.33 -14.15 0.02
C GLY A 60 15.14 -13.21 0.26
N LEU A 61 15.41 -12.08 0.90
CA LEU A 61 14.40 -11.06 1.20
C LEU A 61 14.12 -10.21 -0.04
N VAL A 62 12.87 -10.23 -0.52
CA VAL A 62 12.42 -9.41 -1.65
C VAL A 62 11.37 -8.42 -1.16
N VAL A 63 11.42 -7.18 -1.66
CA VAL A 63 10.44 -6.14 -1.33
C VAL A 63 9.69 -5.69 -2.59
N PRO A 64 8.62 -6.39 -3.01
CA PRO A 64 7.72 -5.89 -4.05
C PRO A 64 7.09 -4.56 -3.65
N VAL A 65 7.07 -3.61 -4.59
CA VAL A 65 6.45 -2.29 -4.41
C VAL A 65 5.13 -2.25 -5.16
N LYS A 66 4.03 -2.05 -4.43
CA LYS A 66 2.73 -1.75 -5.01
C LYS A 66 2.56 -0.24 -5.10
N LYS A 67 2.38 0.26 -6.33
CA LYS A 67 1.99 1.65 -6.58
C LYS A 67 0.49 1.79 -6.32
N MET A 68 0.13 2.64 -5.38
CA MET A 68 -1.25 2.98 -5.07
C MET A 68 -1.48 4.43 -5.49
N LEU A 69 -2.19 4.60 -6.59
CA LEU A 69 -2.66 5.91 -7.01
C LEU A 69 -3.80 6.27 -6.06
N THR A 70 -3.63 7.36 -5.31
CA THR A 70 -4.69 7.96 -4.51
C THR A 70 -5.59 8.73 -5.48
N ASN A 71 -6.37 7.99 -6.28
CA ASN A 71 -7.45 8.58 -7.04
C ASN A 71 -8.59 8.81 -6.06
N SER A 72 -8.78 10.07 -5.69
CA SER A 72 -9.99 10.57 -5.07
C SER A 72 -11.11 10.61 -6.12
N GLU A 73 -11.63 9.43 -6.50
CA GLU A 73 -12.95 9.22 -7.13
C GLU A 73 -13.54 7.88 -6.68
#